data_AF-A0A7K6AU16-F1
#
_entry.id   AF-A0A7K6AU16-F1
#
_cell.length_a   1.000
_cell.length_b   1.000
_cell.length_c   1.000
_cell.angle_alpha   90.00
_cell.angle_beta   90.00
_cell.angle_gamma   90.00
#
_symmetry.space_group_name_H-M   'P 1'
#
loop_
_entity.id
_entity.type
_entity.pdbx_description
1 polymer ?
#
loop_
_entity_poly.entity_id
_entity_poly.type
_entity_poly.pdbx_seq_one_letter_code
_entity_poly.pdbx_strand_id
1 'polypeptide(L)'
;FAQYERLVKHRQNHRGRGPYRCDVCGKRFSLKTNLVTHQRIHTGERPFTCGVCGRRFNQKGNLVTHYRTHTGERPFACTQCGK
;
A
#
# COMPACT_ATOMS: atom_id res chain seq x y z
N PHE A 1 -38.35 4.46 4.66
CA PHE A 1 -37.48 5.53 5.18
C PHE A 1 -36.11 5.03 5.68
N ALA A 2 -36.03 4.06 6.61
CA ALA A 2 -34.74 3.58 7.17
C ALA A 2 -33.78 2.89 6.17
N GLN A 3 -34.29 2.20 5.14
CA GLN A 3 -33.45 1.52 4.14
C GLN A 3 -32.77 2.49 3.15
N TYR A 4 -33.40 3.62 2.85
CA TYR A 4 -32.84 4.64 1.94
C TYR A 4 -31.64 5.35 2.56
N GLU A 5 -31.73 5.75 3.84
CA GLU A 5 -30.59 6.31 4.59
C GLU A 5 -29.39 5.36 4.63
N ARG A 6 -29.65 4.07 4.82
CA ARG A 6 -28.60 3.04 4.89
C ARG A 6 -27.90 2.88 3.54
N LEU A 7 -28.63 2.96 2.43
CA LEU A 7 -28.08 2.93 1.07
C LEU A 7 -27.28 4.19 0.72
N VAL A 8 -27.72 5.37 1.16
CA VAL A 8 -26.97 6.62 1.00
C VAL A 8 -25.68 6.59 1.80
N LYS A 9 -25.70 6.16 3.07
CA LYS A 9 -24.51 5.99 3.91
C LYS A 9 -23.56 4.91 3.36
N HIS A 10 -24.10 3.80 2.85
CA HIS A 10 -23.33 2.77 2.16
C HIS A 10 -22.64 3.32 0.90
N ARG A 11 -23.36 4.07 0.05
CA ARG A 11 -22.78 4.75 -1.13
C ARG A 11 -21.74 5.82 -0.76
N GLN A 12 -21.92 6.52 0.36
CA GLN A 12 -20.93 7.47 0.89
C GLN A 12 -19.61 6.80 1.27
N ASN A 13 -19.66 5.54 1.75
CA ASN A 13 -18.46 4.74 2.06
C ASN A 13 -17.75 4.22 0.80
N HIS A 14 -18.46 4.07 -0.32
CA HIS A 14 -17.87 3.64 -1.61
C HIS A 14 -17.24 4.77 -2.42
N ARG A 15 -17.60 6.03 -2.17
CA ARG A 15 -16.89 7.18 -2.74
C ARG A 15 -15.56 7.34 -2.02
N GLY A 16 -14.55 6.56 -2.40
CA GLY A 16 -13.18 6.57 -1.84
C GLY A 16 -12.85 7.84 -1.07
N ARG A 17 -13.21 7.86 0.22
CA ARG A 17 -13.27 9.10 0.99
C ARG A 17 -11.90 9.30 1.59
N GLY A 18 -11.16 10.18 0.95
CA GLY A 18 -9.84 10.62 1.39
C GLY A 18 -9.69 12.10 1.08
N PRO A 19 -9.29 12.95 2.03
CA PRO A 19 -9.08 14.37 1.75
C PRO A 19 -7.95 14.57 0.73
N TYR A 20 -7.04 13.60 0.61
CA TYR A 20 -5.89 13.65 -0.27
C TYR A 20 -6.22 13.00 -1.62
N ARG A 21 -6.19 13.77 -2.70
CA ARG A 21 -6.44 13.32 -4.08
C ARG A 21 -5.13 13.31 -4.85
N CYS A 22 -4.92 12.30 -5.69
CA CYS A 22 -3.86 12.28 -6.67
C CYS A 22 -4.29 13.08 -7.90
N ASP A 23 -3.50 14.08 -8.30
CA ASP A 23 -3.84 14.93 -9.44
C ASP A 23 -3.67 14.23 -10.79
N VAL A 24 -2.83 13.18 -10.87
CA VAL A 24 -2.57 12.43 -12.10
C VAL A 24 -3.73 11.48 -12.44
N CYS A 25 -4.22 10.71 -11.46
CA CYS A 25 -5.22 9.66 -11.71
C CYS A 25 -6.53 9.83 -10.93
N GLY A 26 -6.66 10.90 -10.16
CA GLY A 26 -7.87 11.20 -9.37
C GLY A 26 -8.11 10.32 -8.15
N LYS A 27 -7.26 9.30 -7.90
CA LYS A 27 -7.41 8.38 -6.77
C LYS A 27 -7.28 9.10 -5.42
N ARG A 28 -8.11 8.72 -4.45
CA ARG A 28 -8.18 9.36 -3.14
C ARG A 28 -7.62 8.48 -2.03
N PHE A 29 -6.98 9.11 -1.05
CA PHE A 29 -6.28 8.48 0.06
C PHE A 29 -6.71 9.14 1.37
N SER A 30 -6.91 8.33 2.41
CA SER A 30 -7.21 8.79 3.77
C SER A 30 -6.04 9.54 4.42
N LEU A 31 -4.80 9.18 4.06
CA LEU A 31 -3.57 9.74 4.61
C LEU A 31 -2.70 10.38 3.53
N LYS A 32 -2.07 11.53 3.87
CA LYS A 32 -1.14 12.25 2.98
C LYS A 32 0.07 11.41 2.61
N THR A 33 0.61 10.65 3.58
CA THR A 33 1.75 9.75 3.38
C THR A 33 1.46 8.66 2.33
N ASN A 34 0.23 8.15 2.30
CA ASN A 34 -0.22 7.18 1.29
C ASN A 34 -0.34 7.81 -0.09
N LEU A 35 -0.82 9.07 -0.18
CA LEU A 35 -0.83 9.81 -1.44
C LEU A 35 0.61 10.05 -1.95
N VAL A 36 1.52 10.53 -1.12
CA VAL A 36 2.92 10.79 -1.51
C VAL A 36 3.59 9.50 -1.98
N THR A 37 3.40 8.41 -1.24
CA THR A 37 3.92 7.09 -1.64
C THR A 37 3.30 6.62 -2.96
N HIS A 38 2.02 6.87 -3.18
CA HIS A 38 1.34 6.55 -4.43
C HIS A 38 1.87 7.37 -5.62
N GLN A 39 2.19 8.66 -5.43
CA GLN A 39 2.72 9.51 -6.49
C GLN A 39 4.02 8.97 -7.09
N ARG A 40 4.82 8.22 -6.33
CA ARG A 40 6.03 7.54 -6.82
C ARG A 40 5.77 6.55 -7.96
N ILE A 41 4.54 6.04 -8.09
CA ILE A 41 4.16 5.15 -9.18
C ILE A 41 4.09 5.93 -10.50
N HIS A 42 3.70 7.20 -10.46
CA HIS A 42 3.63 8.07 -11.63
C HIS A 42 5.00 8.64 -12.00
N THR A 43 5.80 9.01 -11.00
CA THR A 43 7.16 9.56 -11.24
C THR A 43 8.20 8.48 -11.53
N GLY A 44 7.90 7.22 -11.23
CA GLY A 44 8.86 6.12 -11.29
C GLY A 44 9.92 6.16 -10.19
N GLU A 45 9.80 7.05 -9.20
CA GLU A 45 10.77 7.19 -8.13
C GLU A 45 10.88 5.90 -7.29
N ARG A 46 12.09 5.36 -7.18
CA ARG A 46 12.41 4.18 -6.38
C ARG A 46 13.58 4.51 -5.45
N PRO A 47 13.31 5.16 -4.31
CA PRO A 47 14.36 5.63 -3.41
C PRO A 47 14.99 4.50 -2.58
N PHE A 48 14.34 3.32 -2.51
CA PHE A 48 14.83 2.22 -1.70
C PHE A 48 15.55 1.20 -2.57
N THR A 49 16.83 0.95 -2.29
CA THR A 49 17.66 0.01 -3.06
C THR A 49 18.05 -1.17 -2.18
N CYS A 50 17.99 -2.38 -2.75
CA CYS A 50 18.56 -3.57 -2.13
C CYS A 50 20.07 -3.53 -2.25
N GLY A 51 20.77 -3.56 -1.12
CA GLY A 51 22.23 -3.59 -1.06
C GLY A 51 22.85 -4.91 -1.55
N VAL A 52 22.06 -5.99 -1.63
CA VAL A 52 22.55 -7.31 -2.08
C VAL A 52 22.51 -7.44 -3.60
N CYS A 53 21.41 -7.06 -4.25
CA CYS A 53 21.20 -7.28 -5.69
C CYS A 53 20.94 -6.00 -6.50
N GLY A 54 20.99 -4.81 -5.87
CA GLY A 54 20.76 -3.52 -6.53
C GLY A 54 19.30 -3.24 -6.92
N ARG A 55 18.36 -4.17 -6.66
CA ARG A 55 16.95 -3.98 -7.02
C ARG A 55 16.31 -2.81 -6.27
N ARG A 56 15.58 -1.95 -6.99
CA ARG A 56 14.97 -0.73 -6.44
C ARG A 56 13.46 -0.85 -6.21
N PHE A 57 12.96 -0.22 -5.15
CA PHE A 57 11.58 -0.24 -4.69
C PHE A 57 11.07 1.17 -4.38
N ASN A 58 9.76 1.38 -4.56
CA ASN A 58 9.08 2.65 -4.24
C ASN A 58 8.65 2.76 -2.77
N GLN A 59 8.64 1.63 -2.03
CA GLN A 59 8.22 1.53 -0.64
C GLN A 59 9.23 0.74 0.20
N LYS A 60 9.48 1.21 1.43
CA LYS A 60 10.39 0.55 2.39
C LYS A 60 9.92 -0.85 2.77
N GLY A 61 8.61 -1.03 3.01
CA GLY A 61 8.04 -2.34 3.35
C GLY A 61 8.31 -3.39 2.27
N ASN A 62 8.21 -3.00 0.99
CA ASN A 62 8.51 -3.89 -0.13
C ASN A 62 9.99 -4.29 -0.17
N LEU A 63 10.90 -3.35 0.13
CA LEU A 63 12.33 -3.66 0.26
C LEU A 63 12.60 -4.63 1.42
N VAL A 64 11.97 -4.43 2.58
CA VAL A 64 12.14 -5.31 3.75
C VAL A 64 11.64 -6.72 3.44
N THR A 65 10.44 -6.85 2.86
CA THR A 65 9.91 -8.15 2.44
C THR A 65 10.80 -8.80 1.38
N HIS A 66 11.34 -8.01 0.45
CA HIS A 66 12.31 -8.51 -0.52
C HIS A 66 13.60 -8.99 0.13
N TYR A 67 14.14 -8.32 1.15
CA TYR A 67 15.35 -8.78 1.83
C TYR A 67 15.21 -10.19 2.41
N ARG A 68 14.00 -10.57 2.82
CA ARG A 68 13.72 -11.93 3.31
C ARG A 68 13.93 -13.00 2.24
N THR A 69 13.85 -12.66 0.95
CA THR A 69 14.17 -13.61 -0.13
C THR A 69 15.67 -13.90 -0.23
N HIS A 70 16.53 -13.03 0.30
CA HIS A 70 17.97 -13.27 0.36
C HIS A 70 18.36 -14.01 1.64
N THR A 71 17.73 -13.68 2.77
CA THR A 71 18.06 -14.29 4.07
C THR A 71 17.36 -15.63 4.31
N GLY A 72 16.28 -15.93 3.57
CA GLY A 72 15.46 -17.11 3.81
C GLY A 72 14.60 -17.04 5.08
N GLU A 73 14.50 -15.86 5.72
CA GLU A 73 13.74 -15.67 6.95
C GLU A 73 12.24 -15.92 6.73
N ARG A 74 11.63 -16.78 7.56
CA ARG A 74 10.18 -17.07 7.59
C ARG A 74 9.60 -16.68 8.95
N PRO A 75 9.19 -15.40 9.14
CA PRO A 75 8.71 -14.90 10.43
C PRO A 75 7.37 -15.50 10.86
N PHE A 76 6.61 -16.01 9.89
CA PHE A 76 5.31 -16.63 10.12
C PHE A 76 5.43 -18.10 9.75
N ALA A 77 5.89 -18.90 10.71
CA ALA A 77 5.85 -20.35 10.63
C ALA A 77 4.60 -20.84 11.38
N CYS A 78 3.87 -21.77 10.78
CA CYS A 78 2.76 -22.45 11.44
C CYS A 78 3.30 -23.23 12.65
N THR A 79 2.74 -22.99 13.84
CA THR A 79 3.14 -23.71 15.06
C THR A 79 2.73 -25.18 15.07
N GLN A 80 1.76 -25.58 14.23
CA GLN A 80 1.32 -26.97 14.12
C GLN A 80 2.14 -27.81 13.12
N CYS A 81 2.64 -27.22 12.03
CA CYS A 81 3.35 -27.98 10.99
C CYS A 81 4.72 -27.42 10.59
N GLY A 82 5.17 -26.33 11.22
CA GLY A 82 6.48 -25.72 11.00
C GLY A 82 6.67 -25.06 9.62
N LYS A 83 5.63 -25.01 8.79
CA LYS A 83 5.62 -24.41 7.45
C LYS A 83 5.03 -23.01 7.41
#